data_AF-A0A3M8H4Z8-F1
#
_entry.id   AF-A0A3M8H4Z8-F1
#
_cell.length_a   1.000
_cell.length_b   1.000
_cell.length_c   1.000
_cell.angle_alpha   90.00
_cell.angle_beta   90.00
_cell.angle_gamma   90.00
#
_symmetry.space_group_name_H-M   'P 1'
#
loop_
_entity.id
_entity.type
_entity.pdbx_description
1 polymer ?
#
loop_
_entity_poly.entity_id
_entity_poly.type
_entity_poly.pdbx_seq_one_letter_code
_entity_poly.pdbx_strand_id
1 'polypeptide(L)' 'MARLLAFIVLLIPALMAGAGIKFLRDTLFGKLISPFPWFWLQFVVGIVFLILGLGFFAGYLLNKDRKNGRIAPKYQKGPK' A
#
# COMPACT_ATOMS: atom_id res chain seq x y z
N MET A 1 4.69 -8.92 22.88
CA MET A 1 3.65 -7.88 22.67
C MET A 1 3.93 -6.93 21.51
N ALA A 2 5.13 -6.35 21.34
CA ALA A 2 5.42 -5.37 20.27
C ALA A 2 5.24 -5.89 18.81
N ARG A 3 5.37 -7.21 18.57
CA ARG A 3 5.18 -7.82 17.23
C ARG A 3 3.75 -7.74 16.71
N LEU A 4 2.74 -7.77 17.60
CA LEU A 4 1.32 -7.65 17.22
C LEU A 4 0.97 -6.21 16.81
N LEU A 5 1.48 -5.21 17.53
CA LEU A 5 1.32 -3.80 17.18
C LEU A 5 1.89 -3.47 15.80
N ALA A 6 3.08 -4.00 15.49
CA ALA A 6 3.67 -3.90 14.16
C ALA A 6 2.78 -4.51 13.06
N PHE A 7 2.06 -5.59 13.37
CA PHE A 7 1.16 -6.25 12.43
C PHE A 7 -0.12 -5.44 12.22
N ILE A 8 -0.68 -4.86 13.28
CA ILE A 8 -1.86 -3.98 13.22
C ILE A 8 -1.54 -2.71 12.40
N VAL A 9 -0.36 -2.13 12.57
CA VAL A 9 0.08 -0.96 11.79
C VAL A 9 0.26 -1.31 10.31
N LEU A 10 0.68 -2.53 9.99
CA LEU A 10 0.75 -3.05 8.61
C LEU A 10 -0.64 -3.35 8.00
N LEU A 11 -1.65 -3.52 8.84
CA LEU A 11 -3.01 -3.85 8.42
C LEU A 11 -3.69 -2.63 7.77
N ILE A 12 -3.40 -1.43 8.27
CA ILE A 12 -3.92 -0.15 7.74
C ILE A 12 -3.57 0.05 6.25
N PRO A 13 -2.29 0.03 5.82
CA PRO A 13 -1.92 0.20 4.42
C PRO A 13 -2.41 -0.95 3.54
N ALA A 14 -2.54 -2.17 4.09
CA ALA A 14 -3.11 -3.30 3.36
C ALA A 14 -4.61 -3.09 3.07
N LEU A 15 -5.38 -2.60 4.05
CA LEU A 15 -6.79 -2.22 3.85
C LEU A 15 -6.93 -1.06 2.86
N MET A 16 -6.06 -0.06 2.94
CA MET A 16 -6.03 1.04 1.97
C MET A 16 -5.76 0.54 0.55
N ALA A 17 -4.80 -0.36 0.37
CA ALA A 17 -4.53 -0.97 -0.93
C ALA A 17 -5.73 -1.77 -1.45
N GLY A 18 -6.40 -2.54 -0.58
CA GLY A 18 -7.63 -3.26 -0.91
C GLY A 18 -8.77 -2.32 -1.32
N ALA A 19 -8.93 -1.19 -0.63
CA ALA A 19 -9.89 -0.15 -1.00
C ALA A 19 -9.55 0.49 -2.35
N GLY A 20 -8.27 0.74 -2.62
CA GLY A 20 -7.80 1.23 -3.93
C GLY A 20 -8.16 0.28 -5.07
N ILE A 21 -7.89 -1.02 -4.90
CA ILE A 21 -8.26 -2.07 -5.89
C ILE A 21 -9.77 -2.10 -6.10
N LYS A 22 -10.56 -1.95 -5.03
CA LYS A 22 -12.03 -1.90 -5.14
C LYS A 22 -12.48 -0.72 -6.00
N PHE A 23 -11.93 0.47 -5.79
CA PHE A 23 -12.28 1.64 -6.61
C PHE A 23 -11.87 1.49 -8.07
N LEU A 24 -10.68 0.95 -8.34
CA LEU A 24 -10.22 0.66 -9.70
C LEU A 24 -11.16 -0.32 -10.40
N ARG A 25 -11.53 -1.41 -9.72
CA ARG A 25 -12.51 -2.37 -10.22
C ARG A 25 -13.82 -1.66 -10.54
N ASP A 26 -14.38 -0.93 -9.60
CA ASP A 26 -15.69 -0.30 -9.76
C ASP A 26 -15.70 0.70 -10.93
N THR A 27 -14.59 1.39 -11.21
CA THR A 27 -14.46 2.24 -12.41
C THR A 27 -14.44 1.47 -13.73
N LEU A 28 -13.79 0.30 -13.77
CA LEU A 28 -13.77 -0.56 -14.96
C LEU A 28 -15.14 -1.17 -15.27
N PHE A 29 -15.96 -1.39 -14.25
CA PHE A 29 -17.33 -1.89 -14.40
C PHE A 29 -18.38 -0.77 -14.50
N GLY A 30 -17.97 0.50 -14.62
CA GLY A 30 -18.89 1.63 -14.74
C GLY A 30 -19.78 1.86 -13.50
N LYS A 31 -19.33 1.40 -12.33
CA LYS A 31 -20.03 1.61 -11.05
C LYS A 31 -19.45 2.83 -10.34
N LEU A 32 -20.20 3.92 -10.40
CA LEU A 32 -19.85 5.15 -9.70
C LEU A 32 -20.23 4.98 -8.23
N ILE A 33 -19.24 4.99 -7.35
CA ILE A 33 -19.48 4.96 -5.90
C ILE A 33 -19.71 6.39 -5.43
N SER A 34 -20.84 6.64 -4.77
CA SER A 34 -21.03 7.88 -4.00
C SER A 34 -19.99 7.93 -2.89
N PRO A 35 -19.22 9.03 -2.72
CA PRO A 35 -19.49 10.40 -3.16
C PRO A 35 -18.70 10.87 -4.41
N PHE A 36 -18.15 9.98 -5.23
CA PHE A 36 -17.36 10.38 -6.39
C PHE A 36 -18.27 10.90 -7.53
N PRO A 37 -17.98 12.10 -8.08
CA PRO A 37 -18.80 12.66 -9.15
C PRO A 37 -18.36 12.25 -10.58
N TRP A 38 -17.15 11.71 -10.76
CA TRP A 38 -16.64 11.22 -12.06
C TRP A 38 -15.82 9.93 -11.95
N PHE A 39 -15.92 9.05 -12.95
CA PHE A 39 -15.16 7.79 -13.03
C PHE A 39 -13.65 8.01 -13.02
N TRP A 40 -13.16 9.01 -13.75
CA TRP A 40 -11.72 9.34 -13.79
C TRP A 40 -11.19 9.74 -12.42
N LEU A 41 -11.98 10.46 -11.62
CA LEU A 41 -11.60 10.84 -10.26
C LEU A 41 -11.52 9.61 -9.35
N GLN A 42 -12.54 8.74 -9.41
CA GLN A 42 -12.56 7.47 -8.66
C GLN A 42 -11.37 6.57 -9.06
N PHE A 43 -10.96 6.57 -10.34
CA PHE A 43 -9.83 5.81 -10.83
C PHE A 43 -8.50 6.37 -10.29
N VAL A 44 -8.28 7.69 -10.39
CA VAL A 44 -7.09 8.35 -9.85
C VAL A 44 -6.97 8.15 -8.34
N VAL A 45 -8.07 8.30 -7.60
CA VAL A 45 -8.09 8.05 -6.16
C VAL A 45 -7.78 6.58 -5.86
N GLY A 46 -8.33 5.64 -6.63
CA GLY A 46 -7.99 4.23 -6.54
C GLY A 46 -6.50 3.95 -6.74
N ILE A 47 -5.88 4.55 -7.77
CA ILE A 47 -4.42 4.45 -8.02
C ILE A 47 -3.63 5.02 -6.85
N VAL A 48 -4.00 6.21 -6.36
CA VAL A 48 -3.28 6.86 -5.25
C VAL A 48 -3.35 5.99 -3.99
N PHE A 49 -4.52 5.45 -3.64
CA PHE A 49 -4.66 4.54 -2.51
C PHE A 49 -3.84 3.26 -2.66
N LEU A 50 -3.75 2.73 -3.88
CA LEU A 50 -2.97 1.53 -4.18
C LEU A 50 -1.46 1.82 -4.07
N ILE A 51 -0.97 2.92 -4.66
CA ILE A 51 0.44 3.32 -4.60
C ILE A 51 0.85 3.65 -3.16
N LEU A 52 0.02 4.38 -2.42
CA LEU A 52 0.29 4.70 -1.02
C LEU A 52 0.26 3.44 -0.14
N GLY A 53 -0.75 2.58 -0.31
CA GLY A 53 -0.87 1.33 0.44
C GLY A 53 0.29 0.38 0.17
N LEU A 54 0.60 0.11 -1.10
CA LEU A 54 1.73 -0.75 -1.48
C LEU A 54 3.08 -0.11 -1.17
N GLY A 55 3.25 1.18 -1.43
CA GLY A 55 4.50 1.90 -1.18
C GLY A 55 4.84 1.96 0.31
N PHE A 56 3.84 2.22 1.15
CA PHE A 56 4.02 2.20 2.61
C PHE A 56 4.31 0.78 3.11
N PHE A 57 3.57 -0.22 2.62
CA PHE A 57 3.79 -1.62 2.96
C PHE A 57 5.19 -2.10 2.55
N ALA A 58 5.60 -1.83 1.30
CA ALA A 58 6.91 -2.19 0.76
C ALA A 58 8.05 -1.45 1.47
N GLY A 59 7.89 -0.16 1.77
CA GLY A 59 8.86 0.63 2.52
C GLY A 59 9.04 0.11 3.96
N TYR A 60 7.94 -0.25 4.62
CA TYR A 60 7.98 -0.87 5.94
C TYR A 60 8.68 -2.25 5.89
N LEU A 61 8.30 -3.10 4.93
CA LEU A 61 8.87 -4.43 4.75
C LEU A 61 10.39 -4.34 4.51
N LEU A 62 10.83 -3.45 3.61
CA LEU A 62 12.24 -3.23 3.33
C LEU A 62 13.03 -2.76 4.56
N ASN A 63 12.46 -1.85 5.36
CA ASN A 63 13.11 -1.37 6.59
C ASN A 63 13.17 -2.47 7.67
N LYS A 64 12.17 -3.34 7.73
CA LYS A 64 12.13 -4.48 8.66
C LYS A 64 13.12 -5.56 8.25
N ASP A 65 13.17 -5.91 6.97
CA ASP A 65 14.09 -6.93 6.44
C ASP A 65 15.55 -6.47 6.50
N ARG A 66 15.79 -5.16 6.38
CA ARG A 66 17.09 -4.53 6.68
C ARG A 66 17.60 -4.83 8.07
N LYS A 67 16.75 -4.76 9.09
CA LYS A 67 17.14 -5.02 10.48
C LYS A 67 17.42 -6.51 10.76
N ASN A 68 16.85 -7.41 9.97
CA ASN A 68 17.03 -8.86 10.12
C ASN A 68 18.17 -9.45 9.26
N GLY A 69 18.91 -8.62 8.51
CA GLY A 69 20.07 -9.05 7.72
C GLY A 69 19.75 -9.97 6.54
N ARG A 70 18.47 -10.14 6.18
CA ARG A 70 18.00 -11.05 5.10
C ARG A 70 17.75 -10.36 3.76
N ILE A 71 18.36 -9.20 3.56
CA ILE A 71 18.28 -8.46 2.29
C ILE A 71 19.38 -8.94 1.35
N ALA A 72 19.05 -9.02 0.06
CA ALA A 72 20.05 -9.26 -0.98
C ALA A 72 21.15 -8.17 -0.93
N PRO A 73 22.42 -8.52 -1.24
CA PRO A 73 23.56 -7.60 -1.14
C PRO A 73 23.39 -6.30 -1.96
N LYS A 74 22.53 -6.29 -3.01
CA LYS A 74 22.16 -5.08 -3.77
C LYS A 74 21.39 -4.01 -2.98
N TYR A 75 20.75 -4.36 -1.86
CA TYR A 75 19.90 -3.45 -1.08
C TYR A 75 20.44 -3.12 0.33
N GLN A 76 21.59 -3.70 0.68
CA GLN A 76 22.39 -3.28 1.83
C GLN A 76 22.85 -1.85 1.57
N LYS A 77 22.58 -0.93 2.50
CA LYS A 77 23.17 0.42 2.43
C LYS A 77 24.69 0.21 2.49
N GLY A 78 25.38 0.55 1.40
CA GLY A 78 26.84 0.63 1.41
C GLY A 78 27.31 1.52 2.56
N PRO A 79 28.51 1.26 3.11
CA PRO A 79 29.05 2.05 4.20
C PRO A 79 29.04 3.52 3.77
N LYS A 80 28.38 4.37 4.58
CA LYS A 80 28.62 5.80 4.51
C LYS A 80 30.01 6.08 5.04
#